data_AF-A0A6A5U4H1-F1
#
_entry.id   AF-A0A6A5U4H1-F1
#
_cell.length_a   1.000
_cell.length_b   1.000
_cell.length_c   1.000
_cell.angle_alpha   90.00
_cell.angle_beta   90.00
_cell.angle_gamma   90.00
#
_symmetry.space_group_name_H-M   'P 1'
#
loop_
_entity.id
_entity.type
_entity.pdbx_description
1 polymer ?
#
loop_
_entity_poly.entity_id
_entity_poly.type
_entity_poly.pdbx_seq_one_letter_code
_entity_poly.pdbx_strand_id
1 'polypeptide(L)'
;MPPSSRIPPLLQPHVRLPHDDSILLLTSTLGASANWLITRILCDALRSSSKGGGGLEADNEEGVDVLLVSWMREYEFWKQEARKGAGVDLERGRREGRVGFVDGLSGLFLEPEDMAGTKGAEMEKRPAHSLPVRGSPSGRLGAVLARGLSPAPSQASATSAVPATVRQNAQSTTLPSTSSRGGLYTLQSPDLAHLKSTITTALSHFTNTAHTRKTLLILDNPDILLAASPDITHSSLTSLILTLHALPSISHVLVHLQADTPLLGTNIPPQPIEVAQRNLLVKIAHMSRRVLGVRVLDTGVARDVSGVLRATENEGVLVGLGVRDREEGEEEAKGKEMLYKVNGDGSVKVFERGAGGEG
;
A
#
# COMPACT_ATOMS: atom_id res chain seq x y z
N MET A 1 -27.99 7.45 -20.40
CA MET A 1 -27.59 7.23 -18.99
C MET A 1 -27.05 8.53 -18.44
N PRO A 2 -27.44 8.97 -17.22
CA PRO A 2 -26.76 10.11 -16.61
C PRO A 2 -25.27 9.75 -16.48
N PRO A 3 -24.35 10.73 -16.66
CA PRO A 3 -22.92 10.45 -16.55
C PRO A 3 -22.67 9.84 -15.18
N SER A 4 -22.13 8.62 -15.15
CA SER A 4 -21.55 8.05 -13.93
C SER A 4 -20.62 9.10 -13.37
N SER A 5 -20.95 9.70 -12.23
CA SER A 5 -20.01 10.59 -11.54
C SER A 5 -18.72 9.80 -11.32
N ARG A 6 -17.55 10.41 -11.54
CA ARG A 6 -16.24 9.75 -11.37
C ARG A 6 -16.09 9.11 -9.99
N ILE A 7 -16.75 9.73 -9.01
CA ILE A 7 -16.86 9.31 -7.62
C ILE A 7 -18.35 9.11 -7.31
N PRO A 8 -18.79 7.91 -6.88
CA PRO A 8 -20.16 7.67 -6.45
C PRO A 8 -20.58 8.59 -5.29
N PRO A 9 -21.82 9.11 -5.24
CA PRO A 9 -22.23 10.07 -4.21
C PRO A 9 -22.04 9.57 -2.77
N LEU A 10 -22.37 8.31 -2.49
CA LEU A 10 -22.16 7.68 -1.18
C LEU A 10 -20.69 7.54 -0.80
N LEU A 11 -19.78 7.52 -1.79
CA LEU A 11 -18.34 7.43 -1.56
C LEU A 11 -17.70 8.80 -1.36
N GLN A 12 -18.28 9.87 -1.93
CA GLN A 12 -17.68 11.20 -1.99
C GLN A 12 -17.21 11.75 -0.64
N PRO A 13 -17.95 11.63 0.49
CA PRO A 13 -17.49 12.10 1.79
C PRO A 13 -16.25 11.34 2.31
N HIS A 14 -16.11 10.07 1.92
CA HIS A 14 -15.08 9.18 2.43
C HIS A 14 -13.76 9.22 1.63
N VAL A 15 -13.78 9.76 0.41
CA VAL A 15 -12.55 9.95 -0.40
C VAL A 15 -11.99 11.37 -0.31
N ARG A 16 -12.78 12.33 0.15
CA ARG A 16 -12.32 13.70 0.40
C ARG A 16 -11.31 13.71 1.55
N LEU A 17 -10.18 14.37 1.36
CA LEU A 17 -9.18 14.53 2.42
C LEU A 17 -9.79 15.31 3.61
N PRO A 18 -9.49 14.93 4.87
CA PRO A 18 -9.85 15.75 6.03
C PRO A 18 -9.25 17.16 5.95
N HIS A 19 -9.83 18.10 6.68
CA HIS A 19 -9.31 19.48 6.74
C HIS A 19 -7.95 19.55 7.46
N ASP A 20 -7.74 18.70 8.47
CA ASP A 20 -6.50 18.63 9.23
C ASP A 20 -5.50 17.65 8.59
N ASP A 21 -4.21 18.01 8.65
CA ASP A 21 -3.11 17.16 8.20
C ASP A 21 -3.16 15.81 8.93
N SER A 22 -3.31 14.72 8.18
CA SER A 22 -3.69 13.43 8.78
C SER A 22 -3.12 12.20 8.07
N ILE A 23 -3.02 11.11 8.82
CA ILE A 23 -2.75 9.78 8.29
C ILE A 23 -4.09 9.11 7.98
N LEU A 24 -4.20 8.47 6.82
CA LEU A 24 -5.35 7.71 6.37
C LEU A 24 -4.91 6.27 6.15
N LEU A 25 -5.73 5.32 6.55
CA LEU A 25 -5.49 3.89 6.32
C LEU A 25 -6.49 3.35 5.31
N LEU A 26 -5.98 2.66 4.31
CA LEU A 26 -6.74 1.82 3.41
C LEU A 26 -6.33 0.37 3.64
N THR A 27 -7.30 -0.51 3.86
CA THR A 27 -7.06 -1.96 3.92
C THR A 27 -7.77 -2.66 2.78
N SER A 28 -7.12 -3.70 2.27
CA SER A 28 -7.70 -4.57 1.26
C SER A 28 -7.40 -6.04 1.57
N THR A 29 -8.01 -6.94 0.81
CA THR A 29 -7.72 -8.38 0.87
C THR A 29 -7.40 -8.85 -0.54
N LEU A 30 -6.77 -10.02 -0.67
CA LEU A 30 -6.45 -10.60 -1.96
C LEU A 30 -7.69 -10.74 -2.88
N GLY A 31 -8.86 -11.04 -2.29
CA GLY A 31 -10.12 -11.16 -3.02
C GLY A 31 -10.81 -9.82 -3.33
N ALA A 32 -10.38 -8.72 -2.74
CA ALA A 32 -11.01 -7.41 -2.88
C ALA A 32 -9.94 -6.30 -2.95
N SER A 33 -9.51 -5.94 -4.17
CA SER A 33 -8.50 -4.91 -4.39
C SER A 33 -8.98 -3.49 -4.04
N ALA A 34 -8.07 -2.68 -3.50
CA ALA A 34 -8.25 -1.26 -3.16
C ALA A 34 -7.92 -0.28 -4.32
N ASN A 35 -7.43 -0.76 -5.47
CA ASN A 35 -6.93 0.11 -6.56
C ASN A 35 -8.00 1.06 -7.09
N TRP A 36 -9.23 0.56 -7.22
CA TRP A 36 -10.36 1.39 -7.64
C TRP A 36 -10.59 2.54 -6.65
N LEU A 37 -10.39 2.33 -5.35
CA LEU A 37 -10.60 3.37 -4.33
C LEU A 37 -9.44 4.38 -4.32
N ILE A 38 -8.20 3.91 -4.43
CA ILE A 38 -7.00 4.76 -4.55
C ILE A 38 -7.15 5.73 -5.73
N THR A 39 -7.62 5.25 -6.89
CA THR A 39 -7.83 6.11 -8.06
C THR A 39 -8.92 7.18 -7.85
N ARG A 40 -9.91 6.95 -6.98
CA ARG A 40 -10.94 7.96 -6.64
C ARG A 40 -10.43 8.97 -5.63
N ILE A 41 -9.63 8.53 -4.66
CA ILE A 41 -8.92 9.44 -3.75
C ILE A 41 -7.98 10.34 -4.56
N LEU A 42 -7.21 9.77 -5.47
CA LEU A 42 -6.36 10.50 -6.40
C LEU A 42 -7.17 11.47 -7.26
N CYS A 43 -8.31 11.02 -7.80
CA CYS A 43 -9.20 11.87 -8.58
C CYS A 43 -9.71 13.05 -7.77
N ASP A 44 -10.08 12.86 -6.50
CA ASP A 44 -10.59 13.92 -5.64
C ASP A 44 -9.48 14.90 -5.23
N ALA A 45 -8.32 14.36 -4.82
CA ALA A 45 -7.14 15.13 -4.45
C ALA A 45 -6.66 16.05 -5.58
N LEU A 46 -6.68 15.58 -6.84
CA LEU A 46 -6.24 16.36 -8.00
C LEU A 46 -7.29 17.34 -8.54
N ARG A 47 -8.52 17.39 -8.00
CA ARG A 47 -9.54 18.35 -8.48
C ARG A 47 -9.05 19.77 -8.25
N SER A 48 -8.75 20.47 -9.32
CA SER A 48 -8.75 21.93 -9.31
C SER A 48 -10.21 22.36 -9.50
N SER A 49 -10.74 23.22 -8.63
CA SER A 49 -12.01 23.87 -8.94
C SER A 49 -11.82 24.66 -10.24
N SER A 50 -12.31 24.13 -11.36
CA SER A 50 -12.31 24.89 -12.60
C SER A 50 -13.25 26.07 -12.37
N LYS A 51 -12.72 27.29 -12.33
CA LYS A 51 -13.52 28.52 -12.39
C LYS A 51 -14.46 28.42 -13.60
N GLY A 52 -15.72 28.07 -13.36
CA GLY A 52 -16.67 27.73 -14.41
C GLY A 52 -18.04 27.40 -13.84
N GLY A 53 -18.75 28.42 -13.37
CA GLY A 53 -20.13 28.34 -12.89
C GLY A 53 -20.32 29.19 -11.63
N GLY A 54 -20.84 30.41 -11.80
CA GLY A 54 -20.98 31.39 -10.72
C GLY A 54 -21.87 30.92 -9.56
N GLY A 55 -21.45 31.28 -8.35
CA GLY A 55 -22.24 31.11 -7.13
C GLY A 55 -21.36 31.13 -5.87
N LEU A 56 -21.32 32.29 -5.21
CA LEU A 56 -21.03 32.57 -3.79
C LEU A 56 -19.93 31.75 -3.09
N GLU A 57 -18.81 32.44 -2.81
CA GLU A 57 -17.86 32.26 -1.69
C GLU A 57 -17.78 30.85 -1.06
N ALA A 58 -17.40 29.85 -1.85
CA ALA A 58 -16.76 28.65 -1.34
C ALA A 58 -15.25 28.84 -1.49
N ASP A 59 -14.53 28.68 -0.39
CA ASP A 59 -13.07 28.75 -0.29
C ASP A 59 -12.42 28.08 -1.52
N ASN A 60 -11.47 28.75 -2.17
CA ASN A 60 -10.73 28.19 -3.30
C ASN A 60 -9.81 27.08 -2.76
N GLU A 61 -10.36 25.90 -2.43
CA GLU A 61 -9.57 24.71 -2.17
C GLU A 61 -8.94 24.26 -3.50
N GLU A 62 -7.76 24.80 -3.80
CA GLU A 62 -6.90 24.23 -4.83
C GLU A 62 -6.54 22.79 -4.42
N GLY A 63 -6.83 21.81 -5.29
CA GLY A 63 -6.47 20.42 -5.04
C GLY A 63 -4.97 20.25 -4.79
N VAL A 64 -4.61 19.21 -4.03
CA VAL A 64 -3.24 18.93 -3.59
C VAL A 64 -2.40 18.27 -4.70
N ASP A 65 -1.07 18.31 -4.52
CA ASP A 65 -0.16 17.47 -5.32
C ASP A 65 -0.18 16.04 -4.79
N VAL A 66 0.15 15.06 -5.64
CA VAL A 66 0.09 13.63 -5.27
C VAL A 66 1.42 12.96 -5.56
N LEU A 67 2.02 12.35 -4.53
CA LEU A 67 3.16 11.46 -4.66
C LEU A 67 2.72 10.03 -4.38
N LEU A 68 2.71 9.18 -5.41
CA LEU A 68 2.36 7.76 -5.27
C LEU A 68 3.62 6.90 -5.21
N VAL A 69 3.80 6.18 -4.12
CA VAL A 69 4.86 5.17 -3.93
C VAL A 69 4.20 3.80 -3.93
N SER A 70 4.66 2.88 -4.77
CA SER A 70 4.01 1.59 -4.96
C SER A 70 5.03 0.45 -5.01
N TRP A 71 4.82 -0.57 -4.18
CA TRP A 71 5.67 -1.76 -4.13
C TRP A 71 5.09 -2.98 -4.85
N MET A 72 3.85 -2.89 -5.33
CA MET A 72 3.18 -4.02 -5.97
C MET A 72 2.80 -3.75 -7.43
N ARG A 73 2.90 -2.51 -7.90
CA ARG A 73 2.47 -2.09 -9.24
C ARG A 73 3.36 -0.99 -9.81
N GLU A 74 3.61 -1.05 -11.11
CA GLU A 74 4.38 -0.03 -11.83
C GLU A 74 3.54 1.21 -12.16
N TYR A 75 4.21 2.29 -12.59
CA TYR A 75 3.55 3.53 -13.02
C TYR A 75 2.55 3.30 -14.15
N GLU A 76 2.88 2.41 -15.11
CA GLU A 76 2.03 2.14 -16.26
C GLU A 76 0.67 1.56 -15.84
N PHE A 77 0.67 0.68 -14.84
CA PHE A 77 -0.54 0.15 -14.24
C PHE A 77 -1.41 1.28 -13.67
N TRP A 78 -0.84 2.15 -12.83
CA TRP A 78 -1.59 3.25 -12.21
C TRP A 78 -2.10 4.26 -13.23
N LYS A 79 -1.33 4.55 -14.29
CA LYS A 79 -1.74 5.42 -15.40
C LYS A 79 -2.98 4.87 -16.10
N GLN A 80 -3.01 3.57 -16.38
CA GLN A 80 -4.15 2.92 -17.02
C GLN A 80 -5.35 2.85 -16.08
N GLU A 81 -5.14 2.47 -14.83
CA GLU A 81 -6.19 2.29 -13.83
C GLU A 81 -6.86 3.63 -13.47
N ALA A 82 -6.09 4.70 -13.30
CA ALA A 82 -6.62 6.04 -13.01
C ALA A 82 -7.40 6.62 -14.20
N ARG A 83 -6.92 6.39 -15.43
CA ARG A 83 -7.61 6.82 -16.66
C ARG A 83 -8.92 6.08 -16.84
N LYS A 84 -8.90 4.75 -16.67
CA LYS A 84 -10.07 3.88 -16.82
C LYS A 84 -11.10 4.12 -15.73
N GLY A 85 -10.66 4.12 -14.46
CA GLY A 85 -11.55 4.17 -13.32
C GLY A 85 -12.09 5.57 -13.02
N ALA A 86 -11.23 6.58 -13.06
CA ALA A 86 -11.59 7.92 -12.60
C ALA A 86 -11.43 9.01 -13.67
N GLY A 87 -11.07 8.65 -14.91
CA GLY A 87 -10.85 9.62 -15.98
C GLY A 87 -9.70 10.60 -15.68
N VAL A 88 -8.74 10.17 -14.86
CA VAL A 88 -7.58 11.00 -14.49
C VAL A 88 -6.41 10.66 -15.41
N ASP A 89 -5.81 11.69 -16.00
CA ASP A 89 -4.60 11.58 -16.81
C ASP A 89 -3.36 11.86 -15.94
N LEU A 90 -2.75 10.80 -15.40
CA LEU A 90 -1.55 10.91 -14.56
C LEU A 90 -0.34 11.45 -15.33
N GLU A 91 -0.28 11.23 -16.64
CA GLU A 91 0.83 11.69 -17.48
C GLU A 91 0.73 13.20 -17.68
N ARG A 92 -0.49 13.72 -17.88
CA ARG A 92 -0.75 15.16 -17.83
C ARG A 92 -0.40 15.74 -16.46
N GLY A 93 -0.89 15.14 -15.38
CA GLY A 93 -0.61 15.60 -14.01
C GLY A 93 0.89 15.62 -13.69
N ARG A 94 1.66 14.65 -14.20
CA ARG A 94 3.12 14.61 -14.08
C ARG A 94 3.79 15.77 -14.81
N ARG A 95 3.40 16.03 -16.06
CA ARG A 95 3.94 17.16 -16.85
C ARG A 95 3.59 18.52 -16.26
N GLU A 96 2.43 18.64 -15.63
CA GLU A 96 1.99 19.83 -14.89
C GLU A 96 2.69 19.97 -13.53
N GLY A 97 3.53 19.02 -13.13
CA GLY A 97 4.22 19.07 -11.84
C GLY A 97 3.29 18.84 -10.66
N ARG A 98 2.17 18.11 -10.84
CA ARG A 98 1.17 17.82 -9.79
C ARG A 98 1.18 16.36 -9.33
N VAL A 99 1.76 15.47 -10.13
CA VAL A 99 1.86 14.04 -9.84
C VAL A 99 3.31 13.60 -9.91
N GLY A 100 3.76 12.89 -8.88
CA GLY A 100 5.02 12.16 -8.85
C GLY A 100 4.78 10.67 -8.58
N PHE A 101 5.70 9.83 -9.03
CA PHE A 101 5.64 8.39 -8.78
C PHE A 101 7.01 7.85 -8.34
N VAL A 102 7.00 7.00 -7.32
CA VAL A 102 8.16 6.24 -6.86
C VAL A 102 7.88 4.76 -7.02
N ASP A 103 8.63 4.12 -7.90
CA ASP A 103 8.60 2.69 -8.15
C ASP A 103 9.40 1.96 -7.07
N GLY A 104 8.69 1.23 -6.21
CA GLY A 104 9.26 0.33 -5.21
C GLY A 104 9.17 -1.15 -5.60
N LEU A 105 8.74 -1.46 -6.83
CA LEU A 105 8.64 -2.82 -7.34
C LEU A 105 9.87 -3.19 -8.17
N SER A 106 10.09 -2.48 -9.28
CA SER A 106 10.97 -2.97 -10.36
C SER A 106 12.44 -3.04 -9.92
N GLY A 107 12.94 -1.97 -9.30
CA GLY A 107 14.34 -1.91 -8.86
C GLY A 107 14.65 -2.76 -7.61
N LEU A 108 13.62 -3.24 -6.90
CA LEU A 108 13.79 -4.03 -5.68
C LEU A 108 13.59 -5.52 -5.89
N PHE A 109 12.65 -5.91 -6.77
CA PHE A 109 12.18 -7.30 -6.86
C PHE A 109 12.25 -7.88 -8.27
N LEU A 110 12.38 -7.06 -9.31
CA LEU A 110 12.47 -7.55 -10.69
C LEU A 110 13.92 -7.53 -11.14
N GLU A 111 14.29 -8.51 -11.97
CA GLU A 111 15.59 -8.49 -12.62
C GLU A 111 15.66 -7.29 -13.58
N PRO A 112 16.81 -6.61 -13.69
CA PRO A 112 16.99 -5.62 -14.73
C PRO A 112 16.71 -6.29 -16.08
N GLU A 113 15.75 -5.79 -16.84
CA GLU A 113 15.61 -6.19 -18.24
C GLU A 113 16.89 -5.74 -18.94
N ASP A 114 17.85 -6.65 -19.06
CA ASP A 114 18.96 -6.48 -19.99
C ASP A 114 18.31 -6.23 -21.35
N MET A 115 18.51 -5.03 -21.89
CA MET A 115 18.25 -4.66 -23.27
C MET A 115 19.21 -5.46 -24.18
N ALA A 116 19.15 -6.78 -24.12
CA ALA A 116 19.85 -7.70 -25.00
C ALA A 116 19.09 -7.77 -26.33
N GLY A 117 19.23 -6.69 -27.10
CA GLY A 117 19.10 -6.75 -28.54
C GLY A 117 20.12 -7.75 -29.10
N THR A 118 19.59 -8.85 -29.64
CA THR A 118 20.11 -9.63 -30.77
C THR A 118 21.60 -9.49 -31.08
N LYS A 119 22.41 -10.43 -30.60
CA LYS A 119 23.47 -11.06 -31.42
C LYS A 119 23.50 -12.55 -31.13
N GLY A 120 23.26 -13.35 -32.16
CA GLY A 120 23.28 -14.80 -32.06
C GLY A 120 24.65 -15.33 -31.66
N ALA A 121 24.65 -16.31 -30.76
CA ALA A 121 25.73 -17.27 -30.62
C ALA A 121 25.17 -18.54 -29.94
N GLU A 122 25.13 -19.58 -30.76
CA GLU A 122 25.29 -21.01 -30.47
C GLU A 122 24.54 -21.70 -29.32
N MET A 123 23.79 -22.71 -29.78
CA MET A 123 23.14 -23.78 -29.06
C MET A 123 24.12 -24.57 -28.18
N GLU A 124 23.99 -24.42 -26.85
CA GLU A 124 24.51 -25.39 -25.90
C GLU A 124 23.32 -26.05 -25.15
N LYS A 125 23.02 -27.29 -25.54
CA LYS A 125 21.99 -28.13 -24.89
C LYS A 125 22.43 -28.42 -23.45
N ARG A 126 21.68 -27.91 -22.46
CA ARG A 126 21.71 -28.45 -21.09
C ARG A 126 20.45 -29.28 -20.80
N PRO A 127 20.59 -30.39 -20.06
CA PRO A 127 19.54 -31.39 -19.92
C PRO A 127 18.40 -30.90 -19.00
N ALA A 128 17.17 -31.23 -19.39
CA ALA A 128 15.98 -30.98 -18.61
C ALA A 128 15.97 -31.82 -17.33
N HIS A 129 16.08 -31.19 -16.17
CA HIS A 129 15.71 -31.81 -14.91
C HIS A 129 14.23 -31.54 -14.65
N SER A 130 13.40 -32.53 -15.00
CA SER A 130 11.98 -32.60 -14.63
C SER A 130 11.83 -32.74 -13.11
N LEU A 131 10.98 -31.90 -12.51
CA LEU A 131 10.54 -32.03 -11.13
C LEU A 131 9.82 -33.38 -10.92
N PRO A 132 10.10 -34.12 -9.83
CA PRO A 132 9.43 -35.40 -9.59
C PRO A 132 7.99 -35.17 -9.10
N VAL A 133 7.03 -35.60 -9.92
CA VAL A 133 5.64 -35.84 -9.54
C VAL A 133 5.60 -36.96 -8.50
N ARG A 134 5.12 -36.68 -7.28
CA ARG A 134 4.91 -37.71 -6.25
C ARG A 134 3.44 -38.13 -6.25
N GLY A 135 3.17 -39.24 -6.93
CA GLY A 135 1.90 -39.95 -6.86
C GLY A 135 1.70 -40.63 -5.50
N SER A 136 0.43 -40.74 -5.10
CA SER A 136 -0.03 -41.52 -3.95
C SER A 136 0.23 -43.02 -4.14
N PRO A 137 0.35 -43.77 -3.03
CA PRO A 137 -0.29 -45.07 -3.01
C PRO A 137 -1.08 -45.33 -1.73
N SER A 138 -2.26 -45.92 -1.94
CA SER A 138 -3.04 -46.62 -0.94
C SER A 138 -2.41 -47.97 -0.60
N GLY A 139 -2.45 -48.36 0.69
CA GLY A 139 -2.70 -49.76 1.08
C GLY A 139 -1.62 -50.53 1.86
N ARG A 140 -2.02 -50.88 3.10
CA ARG A 140 -1.71 -52.09 3.89
C ARG A 140 -0.50 -52.12 4.86
N LEU A 141 -0.87 -52.00 6.14
CA LEU A 141 -0.54 -52.84 7.32
C LEU A 141 0.77 -53.63 7.33
N GLY A 142 1.61 -53.33 8.33
CA GLY A 142 2.70 -54.18 8.82
C GLY A 142 3.32 -53.61 10.09
N ALA A 143 3.39 -54.41 11.15
CA ALA A 143 3.66 -54.01 12.52
C ALA A 143 5.13 -54.21 12.96
N VAL A 144 5.58 -53.34 13.87
CA VAL A 144 6.47 -53.57 15.04
C VAL A 144 7.97 -53.86 14.80
N LEU A 145 8.86 -53.02 15.36
CA LEU A 145 9.71 -53.35 16.53
C LEU A 145 10.54 -52.13 17.01
N ALA A 146 10.81 -52.13 18.32
CA ALA A 146 11.38 -51.06 19.15
C ALA A 146 12.87 -51.27 19.50
N ARG A 147 13.45 -50.25 20.18
CA ARG A 147 14.75 -50.11 20.90
C ARG A 147 15.75 -49.20 20.18
N GLY A 148 16.41 -48.21 20.81
CA GLY A 148 16.37 -47.75 22.20
C GLY A 148 17.38 -46.60 22.44
N LEU A 149 17.13 -45.86 23.53
CA LEU A 149 18.04 -45.20 24.50
C LEU A 149 19.19 -44.28 24.03
N SER A 150 19.11 -43.02 24.52
CA SER A 150 20.20 -42.02 24.66
C SER A 150 21.33 -42.50 25.61
N PRO A 151 22.50 -41.83 25.65
CA PRO A 151 22.63 -40.61 26.48
C PRO A 151 23.61 -39.53 25.95
N ALA A 152 23.38 -38.28 26.37
CA ALA A 152 24.38 -37.19 26.48
C ALA A 152 25.17 -37.36 27.82
N PRO A 153 26.16 -36.54 28.25
CA PRO A 153 26.58 -35.23 27.74
C PRO A 153 28.12 -34.99 27.74
N SER A 154 28.59 -33.83 27.26
CA SER A 154 29.73 -33.11 27.86
C SER A 154 29.93 -31.72 27.26
N GLN A 155 30.18 -30.77 28.17
CA GLN A 155 30.55 -29.38 27.94
C GLN A 155 32.01 -29.27 27.49
N ALA A 156 32.34 -28.30 26.64
CA ALA A 156 33.64 -27.62 26.69
C ALA A 156 33.57 -26.25 26.02
N SER A 157 34.03 -25.26 26.77
CA SER A 157 34.21 -23.85 26.43
C SER A 157 35.26 -23.64 25.35
N ALA A 158 35.04 -22.70 24.43
CA ALA A 158 36.06 -22.23 23.49
C ALA A 158 36.37 -20.74 23.76
N THR A 159 37.59 -20.50 24.22
CA THR A 159 38.23 -19.18 24.38
C THR A 159 38.82 -18.68 23.06
N SER A 160 38.84 -17.36 22.90
CA SER A 160 39.43 -16.57 21.83
C SER A 160 40.84 -16.96 21.39
N ALA A 161 41.11 -16.82 20.09
CA ALA A 161 42.36 -16.26 19.57
C ALA A 161 42.17 -15.71 18.14
N VAL A 162 42.63 -14.47 17.94
CA VAL A 162 42.66 -13.72 16.69
C VAL A 162 43.97 -14.05 15.94
N PRO A 163 44.00 -13.98 14.60
CA PRO A 163 45.10 -13.28 13.95
C PRO A 163 44.60 -12.22 12.97
N ALA A 164 45.09 -11.01 13.19
CA ALA A 164 44.97 -9.87 12.29
C ALA A 164 45.97 -10.02 11.14
N THR A 165 45.55 -9.78 9.90
CA THR A 165 46.39 -9.20 8.83
C THR A 165 45.50 -8.62 7.72
N VAL A 166 45.45 -7.27 7.70
CA VAL A 166 45.49 -6.34 6.56
C VAL A 166 44.63 -6.63 5.31
N ARG A 167 43.70 -5.71 5.01
CA ARG A 167 43.70 -4.92 3.75
C ARG A 167 42.74 -3.73 3.87
N GLN A 168 43.33 -2.54 3.96
CA GLN A 168 42.66 -1.28 3.69
C GLN A 168 42.27 -1.26 2.22
N ASN A 169 40.97 -1.37 1.93
CA ASN A 169 40.40 -0.84 0.70
C ASN A 169 39.31 0.16 1.13
N ALA A 170 39.67 1.43 1.13
CA ALA A 170 38.71 2.52 1.16
C ALA A 170 37.97 2.52 -0.18
N GLN A 171 36.94 1.70 -0.31
CA GLN A 171 35.91 1.90 -1.32
C GLN A 171 34.88 2.86 -0.72
N SER A 172 34.83 4.04 -1.32
CA SER A 172 33.76 5.00 -1.18
C SER A 172 32.41 4.29 -1.32
N THR A 173 31.66 4.22 -0.23
CA THR A 173 30.27 3.80 -0.21
C THR A 173 29.46 4.82 -1.03
N THR A 174 29.38 4.59 -2.33
CA THR A 174 28.48 5.34 -3.19
C THR A 174 27.07 4.88 -2.83
N LEU A 175 26.28 5.78 -2.24
CA LEU A 175 24.87 5.55 -2.02
C LEU A 175 24.22 5.18 -3.36
N PRO A 176 23.31 4.19 -3.40
CA PRO A 176 22.66 3.79 -4.64
C PRO A 176 21.96 5.00 -5.27
N SER A 177 22.32 5.31 -6.51
CA SER A 177 21.81 6.48 -7.23
C SER A 177 20.38 6.25 -7.69
N THR A 178 19.48 7.15 -7.31
CA THR A 178 18.09 7.14 -7.75
C THR A 178 18.02 7.50 -9.24
N SER A 179 17.50 6.61 -10.09
CA SER A 179 17.17 6.98 -11.47
C SER A 179 15.93 7.88 -11.45
N SER A 180 16.00 9.05 -12.10
CA SER A 180 14.87 9.99 -12.17
C SER A 180 14.55 10.39 -13.61
N ARG A 181 13.26 10.37 -13.95
CA ARG A 181 12.74 10.82 -15.26
C ARG A 181 11.52 11.70 -15.01
N GLY A 182 11.73 13.02 -14.89
CA GLY A 182 10.68 14.04 -14.85
C GLY A 182 9.49 13.71 -13.95
N GLY A 183 9.72 13.41 -12.67
CA GLY A 183 8.67 13.04 -11.70
C GLY A 183 8.45 11.53 -11.52
N LEU A 184 9.19 10.69 -12.25
CA LEU A 184 9.29 9.25 -12.00
C LEU A 184 10.62 8.94 -11.31
N TYR A 185 10.57 8.15 -10.24
CA TYR A 185 11.73 7.73 -9.44
C TYR A 185 11.66 6.22 -9.22
N THR A 186 12.81 5.55 -9.04
CA THR A 186 12.86 4.12 -8.75
C THR A 186 13.74 3.85 -7.54
N LEU A 187 13.23 3.08 -6.57
CA LEU A 187 14.00 2.60 -5.42
C LEU A 187 14.97 1.51 -5.87
N GLN A 188 16.22 1.63 -5.42
CA GLN A 188 17.29 0.67 -5.72
C GLN A 188 17.73 -0.11 -4.47
N SER A 189 17.15 0.21 -3.31
CA SER A 189 17.42 -0.46 -2.04
C SER A 189 16.16 -0.51 -1.19
N PRO A 190 15.90 -1.61 -0.47
CA PRO A 190 14.81 -1.70 0.49
C PRO A 190 15.09 -0.88 1.77
N ASP A 191 16.29 -0.32 1.93
CA ASP A 191 16.66 0.48 3.10
C ASP A 191 15.75 1.68 3.33
N LEU A 192 15.35 1.90 4.58
CA LEU A 192 14.40 2.94 4.95
C LEU A 192 15.00 4.35 4.82
N ALA A 193 16.32 4.51 4.98
CA ALA A 193 16.97 5.81 4.76
C ALA A 193 17.02 6.15 3.26
N HIS A 194 17.28 5.17 2.40
CA HIS A 194 17.17 5.33 0.95
C HIS A 194 15.75 5.69 0.51
N LEU A 195 14.73 5.01 1.08
CA LEU A 195 13.32 5.32 0.85
C LEU A 195 12.99 6.77 1.25
N LYS A 196 13.37 7.20 2.45
CA LYS A 196 13.18 8.57 2.92
C LYS A 196 13.84 9.59 1.99
N SER A 197 15.09 9.36 1.61
CA SER A 197 15.85 10.23 0.72
C SER A 197 15.21 10.35 -0.67
N THR A 198 14.75 9.22 -1.22
CA THR A 198 14.08 9.18 -2.52
C THR A 198 12.75 9.91 -2.49
N ILE A 199 11.92 9.70 -1.45
CA ILE A 199 10.66 10.44 -1.29
C ILE A 199 10.93 11.94 -1.13
N THR A 200 11.92 12.33 -0.32
CA THR A 200 12.28 13.75 -0.13
C THR A 200 12.72 14.40 -1.44
N THR A 201 13.50 13.67 -2.23
CA THR A 201 13.92 14.08 -3.58
C THR A 201 12.71 14.18 -4.51
N ALA A 202 11.79 13.23 -4.47
CA ALA A 202 10.58 13.27 -5.28
C ALA A 202 9.67 14.45 -4.94
N LEU A 203 9.58 14.85 -3.67
CA LEU A 203 8.80 16.02 -3.23
C LEU A 203 9.34 17.34 -3.84
N SER A 204 10.64 17.43 -4.13
CA SER A 204 11.21 18.60 -4.80
C SER A 204 10.63 18.84 -6.21
N HIS A 205 10.07 17.80 -6.85
CA HIS A 205 9.40 17.91 -8.14
C HIS A 205 8.23 18.92 -8.12
N PHE A 206 7.51 18.99 -6.99
CA PHE A 206 6.33 19.86 -6.84
C PHE A 206 6.71 21.32 -6.57
N THR A 207 7.88 21.55 -5.98
CA THR A 207 8.36 22.90 -5.61
C THR A 207 8.73 23.78 -6.80
N ASN A 208 8.83 23.21 -8.00
CA ASN A 208 9.16 23.94 -9.21
C ASN A 208 7.95 24.65 -9.84
N THR A 209 6.79 24.60 -9.18
CA THR A 209 5.54 25.21 -9.65
C THR A 209 5.26 26.53 -8.93
N ALA A 210 4.60 27.48 -9.60
CA ALA A 210 4.35 28.83 -9.10
C ALA A 210 3.46 28.92 -7.85
N HIS A 211 2.86 27.80 -7.43
CA HIS A 211 1.95 27.71 -6.28
C HIS A 211 2.45 26.63 -5.32
N THR A 212 2.73 27.00 -4.07
CA THR A 212 3.12 26.03 -3.03
C THR A 212 1.89 25.29 -2.55
N ARG A 213 1.63 24.10 -3.09
CA ARG A 213 0.56 23.21 -2.63
C ARG A 213 1.11 22.19 -1.64
N LYS A 214 0.27 21.76 -0.71
CA LYS A 214 0.60 20.59 0.12
C LYS A 214 0.46 19.32 -0.72
N THR A 215 1.13 18.25 -0.29
CA THR A 215 1.17 16.96 -0.98
C THR A 215 0.40 15.88 -0.23
N LEU A 216 -0.40 15.09 -0.94
CA LEU A 216 -0.87 13.78 -0.52
C LEU A 216 0.19 12.72 -0.89
N LEU A 217 0.79 12.10 0.11
CA LEU A 217 1.67 10.95 -0.06
C LEU A 217 0.84 9.66 0.02
N ILE A 218 0.88 8.83 -1.02
CA ILE A 218 0.23 7.51 -1.03
C ILE A 218 1.32 6.45 -0.97
N LEU A 219 1.24 5.56 0.02
CA LEU A 219 2.11 4.41 0.19
C LEU A 219 1.31 3.13 -0.09
N ASP A 220 1.47 2.58 -1.29
CA ASP A 220 0.77 1.38 -1.77
C ASP A 220 1.54 0.10 -1.47
N ASN A 221 1.07 -0.64 -0.46
CA ASN A 221 1.63 -1.90 0.02
C ASN A 221 3.09 -1.84 0.54
N PRO A 222 3.44 -0.90 1.44
CA PRO A 222 4.75 -0.88 2.08
C PRO A 222 4.97 -2.07 3.03
N ASP A 223 3.91 -2.79 3.41
CA ASP A 223 3.96 -3.98 4.25
C ASP A 223 4.75 -5.14 3.65
N ILE A 224 4.87 -5.21 2.32
CA ILE A 224 5.72 -6.22 1.66
C ILE A 224 7.18 -6.14 2.13
N LEU A 225 7.64 -4.96 2.57
CA LEU A 225 8.99 -4.77 3.11
C LEU A 225 9.23 -5.59 4.38
N LEU A 226 8.20 -5.88 5.18
CA LEU A 226 8.30 -6.76 6.35
C LEU A 226 8.60 -8.21 5.97
N ALA A 227 8.16 -8.64 4.79
CA ALA A 227 8.43 -9.98 4.27
C ALA A 227 9.74 -10.02 3.46
N ALA A 228 10.08 -8.94 2.76
CA ALA A 228 11.21 -8.90 1.85
C ALA A 228 12.55 -8.57 2.52
N SER A 229 12.56 -7.87 3.65
CA SER A 229 13.79 -7.49 4.35
C SER A 229 13.70 -7.82 5.84
N PRO A 230 14.56 -8.71 6.37
CA PRO A 230 14.52 -9.12 7.77
C PRO A 230 14.92 -7.98 8.73
N ASP A 231 15.64 -6.97 8.24
CA ASP A 231 16.08 -5.82 9.04
C ASP A 231 14.95 -4.80 9.26
N ILE A 232 13.90 -4.87 8.45
CA ILE A 232 12.77 -3.93 8.54
C ILE A 232 11.76 -4.46 9.54
N THR A 233 11.61 -3.72 10.64
CA THR A 233 10.62 -4.01 11.67
C THR A 233 9.37 -3.14 11.49
N HIS A 234 8.23 -3.63 11.95
CA HIS A 234 6.98 -2.86 11.99
C HIS A 234 7.17 -1.49 12.68
N SER A 235 7.93 -1.42 13.77
CA SER A 235 8.23 -0.17 14.49
C SER A 235 9.07 0.81 13.65
N SER A 236 10.07 0.31 12.92
CA SER A 236 10.89 1.15 12.04
C SER A 236 10.09 1.72 10.87
N LEU A 237 9.18 0.93 10.29
CA LEU A 237 8.30 1.37 9.21
C LEU A 237 7.25 2.38 9.71
N THR A 238 6.64 2.13 10.88
CA THR A 238 5.76 3.09 11.55
C THR A 238 6.48 4.41 11.83
N SER A 239 7.72 4.37 12.33
CA SER A 239 8.53 5.56 12.60
C SER A 239 8.83 6.35 11.32
N LEU A 240 9.14 5.66 10.22
CA LEU A 240 9.33 6.29 8.91
C LEU A 240 8.05 7.01 8.45
N ILE A 241 6.89 6.36 8.54
CA ILE A 241 5.60 6.96 8.13
C ILE A 241 5.31 8.23 8.93
N LEU A 242 5.53 8.21 10.24
CA LEU A 242 5.39 9.40 11.09
C LEU A 242 6.40 10.49 10.72
N THR A 243 7.64 10.11 10.43
CA THR A 243 8.69 11.06 10.00
C THR A 243 8.34 11.71 8.66
N LEU A 244 7.74 10.97 7.73
CA LEU A 244 7.28 11.48 6.44
C LEU A 244 6.08 12.41 6.62
N HIS A 245 5.11 12.05 7.48
CA HIS A 245 3.96 12.90 7.79
C HIS A 245 4.38 14.22 8.48
N ALA A 246 5.45 14.22 9.26
CA ALA A 246 6.01 15.42 9.88
C ALA A 246 6.72 16.37 8.90
N LEU A 247 6.88 16.00 7.63
CA LEU A 247 7.48 16.89 6.62
C LEU A 247 6.51 18.01 6.25
N PRO A 248 6.92 19.30 6.26
CA PRO A 248 6.02 20.43 6.01
C PRO A 248 5.33 20.44 4.63
N SER A 249 5.90 19.73 3.65
CA SER A 249 5.34 19.62 2.30
C SER A 249 4.22 18.58 2.19
N ILE A 250 4.08 17.68 3.16
CA ILE A 250 3.07 16.62 3.17
C ILE A 250 1.92 17.04 4.08
N SER A 251 0.70 17.11 3.53
CA SER A 251 -0.51 17.27 4.36
C SER A 251 -1.04 15.93 4.84
N HIS A 252 -1.09 14.96 3.93
CA HIS A 252 -1.77 13.70 4.16
C HIS A 252 -0.88 12.53 3.77
N VAL A 253 -0.93 11.45 4.56
CA VAL A 253 -0.33 10.17 4.19
C VAL A 253 -1.41 9.10 4.14
N LEU A 254 -1.70 8.59 2.93
CA LEU A 254 -2.55 7.43 2.74
C LEU A 254 -1.69 6.16 2.69
N VAL A 255 -1.87 5.27 3.67
CA VAL A 255 -1.17 3.98 3.72
C VAL A 255 -2.14 2.89 3.31
N HIS A 256 -1.80 2.12 2.29
CA HIS A 256 -2.55 0.94 1.88
C HIS A 256 -1.86 -0.35 2.35
N LEU A 257 -2.53 -1.15 3.19
CA LEU A 257 -2.02 -2.40 3.76
C LEU A 257 -2.92 -3.60 3.42
N GLN A 258 -2.34 -4.79 3.30
CA GLN A 258 -3.11 -6.03 3.19
C GLN A 258 -3.64 -6.46 4.57
N ALA A 259 -4.91 -6.84 4.61
CA ALA A 259 -5.63 -7.29 5.81
C ALA A 259 -6.16 -8.72 5.67
N ASP A 260 -5.50 -9.56 4.87
CA ASP A 260 -5.85 -10.96 4.72
C ASP A 260 -5.76 -11.73 6.04
N THR A 261 -6.74 -12.60 6.29
CA THR A 261 -6.82 -13.40 7.53
C THR A 261 -5.54 -14.19 7.83
N PRO A 262 -4.84 -14.82 6.86
CA PRO A 262 -3.57 -15.49 7.15
C PRO A 262 -2.47 -14.56 7.68
N LEU A 263 -2.47 -13.28 7.31
CA LEU A 263 -1.48 -12.31 7.79
C LEU A 263 -1.85 -11.71 9.14
N LEU A 264 -3.12 -11.77 9.52
CA LEU A 264 -3.64 -11.25 10.79
C LEU A 264 -4.00 -12.36 11.79
N GLY A 265 -3.66 -13.60 11.46
CA GLY A 265 -4.00 -14.79 12.21
C GLY A 265 -3.45 -14.75 13.64
N THR A 266 -4.12 -15.49 14.52
CA THR A 266 -3.67 -15.76 15.89
C THR A 266 -3.20 -17.21 15.98
N ASN A 267 -2.33 -17.63 15.07
CA ASN A 267 -1.78 -18.98 15.07
C ASN A 267 -1.01 -19.24 16.36
N ILE A 268 -0.99 -20.52 16.77
CA ILE A 268 -0.29 -20.97 17.98
C ILE A 268 0.66 -22.10 17.54
N PRO A 269 1.99 -21.86 17.50
CA PRO A 269 2.70 -20.62 17.85
C PRO A 269 2.55 -19.52 16.78
N PRO A 270 2.58 -18.23 17.17
CA PRO A 270 2.43 -17.12 16.24
C PRO A 270 3.63 -17.02 15.31
N GLN A 271 3.39 -16.79 14.02
CA GLN A 271 4.48 -16.61 13.06
C GLN A 271 5.04 -15.18 13.14
N PRO A 272 6.37 -14.97 12.98
CA PRO A 272 6.96 -13.63 13.07
C PRO A 272 6.32 -12.60 12.13
N ILE A 273 6.00 -13.01 10.90
CA ILE A 273 5.35 -12.14 9.91
C ILE A 273 3.93 -11.75 10.30
N GLU A 274 3.16 -12.65 10.91
CA GLU A 274 1.80 -12.37 11.41
C GLU A 274 1.85 -11.32 12.52
N VAL A 275 2.80 -11.47 13.44
CA VAL A 275 3.01 -10.52 14.54
C VAL A 275 3.44 -9.16 13.99
N ALA A 276 4.38 -9.13 13.05
CA ALA A 276 4.86 -7.89 12.45
C ALA A 276 3.75 -7.16 11.68
N GLN A 277 3.01 -7.87 10.81
CA GLN A 277 1.91 -7.30 10.03
C GLN A 277 0.81 -6.75 10.95
N ARG A 278 0.35 -7.55 11.92
CA ARG A 278 -0.69 -7.13 12.86
C ARG A 278 -0.26 -5.91 13.65
N ASN A 279 0.97 -5.88 14.14
CA ASN A 279 1.48 -4.74 14.90
C ASN A 279 1.58 -3.48 14.03
N LEU A 280 1.98 -3.61 12.76
CA LEU A 280 1.98 -2.49 11.82
C LEU A 280 0.54 -1.98 11.60
N LEU A 281 -0.38 -2.87 11.19
CA LEU A 281 -1.75 -2.50 10.84
C LEU A 281 -2.47 -1.84 12.02
N VAL A 282 -2.39 -2.43 13.21
CA VAL A 282 -3.04 -1.88 14.42
C VAL A 282 -2.47 -0.51 14.78
N LYS A 283 -1.14 -0.31 14.70
CA LYS A 283 -0.52 1.00 14.96
C LYS A 283 -0.97 2.03 13.94
N ILE A 284 -0.93 1.72 12.64
CA ILE A 284 -1.36 2.65 11.60
C ILE A 284 -2.86 2.96 11.74
N ALA A 285 -3.70 1.96 12.03
CA ALA A 285 -5.14 2.18 12.26
C ALA A 285 -5.40 3.13 13.43
N HIS A 286 -4.69 2.96 14.55
CA HIS A 286 -4.83 3.82 15.72
C HIS A 286 -4.42 5.28 15.45
N MET A 287 -3.41 5.49 14.61
CA MET A 287 -2.93 6.84 14.25
C MET A 287 -3.74 7.47 13.10
N SER A 288 -4.56 6.68 12.40
CA SER A 288 -5.28 7.17 11.24
C SER A 288 -6.53 7.93 11.64
N ARG A 289 -6.77 9.07 11.00
CA ARG A 289 -8.01 9.86 11.12
C ARG A 289 -9.20 9.13 10.50
N ARG A 290 -8.94 8.34 9.46
CA ARG A 290 -9.94 7.54 8.75
C ARG A 290 -9.35 6.19 8.36
N VAL A 291 -10.15 5.14 8.51
CA VAL A 291 -9.87 3.79 8.05
C VAL A 291 -10.92 3.38 7.02
N LEU A 292 -10.49 3.13 5.79
CA LEU A 292 -11.30 2.55 4.73
C LEU A 292 -10.87 1.09 4.54
N GLY A 293 -11.80 0.15 4.53
CA GLY A 293 -11.49 -1.26 4.32
C GLY A 293 -12.39 -1.87 3.27
N VAL A 294 -11.79 -2.56 2.30
CA VAL A 294 -12.51 -3.36 1.29
C VAL A 294 -12.30 -4.85 1.53
N ARG A 295 -13.39 -5.60 1.56
CA ARG A 295 -13.38 -7.07 1.73
C ARG A 295 -14.39 -7.74 0.82
N VAL A 296 -14.15 -9.02 0.52
CA VAL A 296 -15.15 -9.87 -0.14
C VAL A 296 -16.38 -10.04 0.75
N LEU A 297 -17.49 -10.43 0.15
CA LEU A 297 -18.69 -10.81 0.91
C LEU A 297 -18.45 -12.11 1.68
N ASP A 298 -18.88 -12.14 2.94
CA ASP A 298 -18.81 -13.35 3.77
C ASP A 298 -19.66 -14.50 3.20
N THR A 299 -20.69 -14.16 2.42
CA THR A 299 -21.58 -15.12 1.74
C THR A 299 -21.00 -15.68 0.44
N GLY A 300 -19.81 -15.24 0.03
CA GLY A 300 -19.19 -15.63 -1.24
C GLY A 300 -19.51 -14.69 -2.41
N VAL A 301 -19.24 -15.14 -3.63
CA VAL A 301 -19.27 -14.31 -4.84
C VAL A 301 -20.72 -13.98 -5.28
N ALA A 302 -20.96 -12.73 -5.66
CA ALA A 302 -22.23 -12.28 -6.26
C ALA A 302 -21.98 -11.60 -7.61
N ARG A 303 -22.95 -11.68 -8.54
CA ARG A 303 -22.85 -11.06 -9.87
C ARG A 303 -22.91 -9.53 -9.82
N ASP A 304 -23.67 -9.00 -8.86
CA ASP A 304 -23.99 -7.58 -8.77
C ASP A 304 -23.30 -6.84 -7.61
N VAL A 305 -22.44 -7.55 -6.88
CA VAL A 305 -21.69 -6.99 -5.75
C VAL A 305 -20.27 -7.54 -5.79
N SER A 306 -19.29 -6.65 -5.84
CA SER A 306 -17.87 -7.00 -5.80
C SER A 306 -17.38 -7.21 -4.37
N GLY A 307 -17.93 -6.47 -3.40
CA GLY A 307 -17.54 -6.60 -2.01
C GLY A 307 -18.21 -5.58 -1.09
N VAL A 308 -17.68 -5.50 0.13
CA VAL A 308 -18.08 -4.57 1.18
C VAL A 308 -16.99 -3.52 1.37
N LEU A 309 -17.37 -2.26 1.40
CA LEU A 309 -16.55 -1.14 1.84
C LEU A 309 -17.00 -0.73 3.24
N ARG A 310 -16.07 -0.67 4.19
CA ARG A 310 -16.30 -0.08 5.51
C ARG A 310 -15.50 1.20 5.64
N ALA A 311 -16.13 2.28 6.05
CA ALA A 311 -15.50 3.55 6.36
C ALA A 311 -15.65 3.87 7.84
N THR A 312 -14.54 3.98 8.56
CA THR A 312 -14.53 4.33 9.99
C THR A 312 -13.78 5.64 10.16
N GLU A 313 -14.42 6.63 10.77
CA GLU A 313 -13.79 7.88 11.16
C GLU A 313 -13.29 7.74 12.61
N ASN A 314 -12.03 8.09 12.83
CA ASN A 314 -11.47 8.21 14.16
C ASN A 314 -11.59 9.68 14.57
N GLU A 315 -12.73 10.05 15.16
CA GLU A 315 -12.88 11.38 15.74
C GLU A 315 -11.93 11.44 16.95
N GLY A 316 -10.88 12.26 16.84
CA GLY A 316 -9.79 12.26 17.80
C GLY A 316 -10.31 12.49 19.22
N VAL A 317 -9.83 11.65 20.15
CA VAL A 317 -10.07 11.71 21.61
C VAL A 317 -9.61 13.05 22.25
N LEU A 318 -9.13 14.03 21.48
CA LEU A 318 -8.51 15.27 21.97
C LEU A 318 -9.33 16.55 21.71
N VAL A 319 -10.64 16.47 21.44
CA VAL A 319 -11.49 17.67 21.41
C VAL A 319 -12.65 17.53 22.40
N GLY A 320 -12.39 17.93 23.64
CA GLY A 320 -13.42 18.43 24.54
C GLY A 320 -13.95 17.43 25.57
N LEU A 321 -13.52 17.63 26.82
CA LEU A 321 -14.37 17.46 28.00
C LEU A 321 -15.58 18.41 27.89
N GLY A 322 -16.48 18.11 26.95
CA GLY A 322 -17.67 18.90 26.65
C GLY A 322 -18.76 17.94 26.22
N VAL A 323 -19.68 17.70 27.15
CA VAL A 323 -20.93 16.98 26.92
C VAL A 323 -21.63 17.61 25.71
N ARG A 324 -21.49 17.00 24.53
CA ARG A 324 -22.46 17.18 23.45
C ARG A 324 -23.54 16.14 23.71
N ASP A 325 -24.75 16.64 23.90
CA ASP A 325 -25.93 15.85 24.21
C ASP A 325 -26.06 14.68 23.24
N ARG A 326 -25.98 13.49 23.85
CA ARG A 326 -25.97 12.19 23.23
C ARG A 326 -27.40 11.80 22.88
N GLU A 327 -27.99 12.40 21.84
CA GLU A 327 -29.35 12.01 21.43
C GLU A 327 -29.53 11.62 19.95
N GLU A 328 -28.58 11.83 19.03
CA GLU A 328 -28.74 11.33 17.63
C GLU A 328 -27.48 10.73 16.96
N GLY A 329 -26.35 10.59 17.67
CA GLY A 329 -25.03 10.30 17.05
C GLY A 329 -24.42 8.89 17.24
N GLU A 330 -25.11 7.92 17.84
CA GLU A 330 -24.49 6.61 18.14
C GLU A 330 -24.24 5.71 16.92
N GLU A 331 -24.94 5.93 15.80
CA GLU A 331 -24.66 5.24 14.53
C GLU A 331 -23.47 5.84 13.78
N GLU A 332 -23.23 7.14 13.89
CA GLU A 332 -22.13 7.82 13.18
C GLU A 332 -20.75 7.43 13.74
N ALA A 333 -20.67 7.13 15.04
CA ALA A 333 -19.48 6.58 15.68
C ALA A 333 -19.17 5.12 15.27
N LYS A 334 -20.17 4.37 14.77
CA LYS A 334 -20.01 3.01 14.26
C LYS A 334 -19.80 3.07 12.75
N GLY A 335 -18.54 3.04 12.31
CA GLY A 335 -18.16 3.19 10.90
C GLY A 335 -19.13 2.60 9.88
N LYS A 336 -19.43 3.37 8.83
CA LYS A 336 -20.41 3.07 7.79
C LYS A 336 -20.00 1.88 6.92
N GLU A 337 -20.88 0.90 6.76
CA GLU A 337 -20.69 -0.22 5.82
C GLU A 337 -21.56 -0.02 4.56
N MET A 338 -20.95 -0.22 3.40
CA MET A 338 -21.57 -0.07 2.09
C MET A 338 -21.19 -1.25 1.20
N LEU A 339 -22.02 -1.54 0.22
CA LEU A 339 -21.71 -2.49 -0.84
C LEU A 339 -21.16 -1.73 -2.04
N TYR A 340 -20.25 -2.36 -2.77
CA TYR A 340 -19.73 -1.78 -4.01
C TYR A 340 -19.71 -2.80 -5.14
N LYS A 341 -19.84 -2.30 -6.38
CA LYS A 341 -19.67 -3.06 -7.62
C LYS A 341 -18.69 -2.32 -8.52
N VAL A 342 -17.57 -2.97 -8.84
CA VAL A 342 -16.61 -2.51 -9.85
C VAL A 342 -16.93 -3.21 -11.16
N ASN A 343 -17.22 -2.45 -12.21
CA ASN A 343 -17.50 -2.98 -13.54
C ASN A 343 -16.22 -3.09 -14.37
N GLY A 344 -16.27 -3.92 -15.43
CA GLY A 344 -15.11 -4.15 -16.31
C GLY A 344 -14.63 -2.91 -17.06
N ASP A 345 -15.46 -1.89 -17.22
CA ASP A 345 -15.13 -0.58 -17.79
C ASP A 345 -14.45 0.36 -16.79
N GLY A 346 -14.31 -0.05 -15.53
CA GLY A 346 -13.75 0.74 -14.44
C GLY A 346 -14.79 1.59 -13.71
N SER A 347 -16.05 1.63 -14.14
CA SER A 347 -17.11 2.32 -13.40
C SER A 347 -17.39 1.62 -12.07
N VAL A 348 -17.73 2.41 -11.04
CA VAL A 348 -18.01 1.88 -9.71
C VAL A 348 -19.38 2.36 -9.27
N LYS A 349 -20.16 1.46 -8.67
CA LYS A 349 -21.39 1.79 -7.95
C LYS A 349 -21.18 1.47 -6.47
N VAL A 350 -21.68 2.35 -5.61
CA VAL A 350 -21.71 2.17 -4.16
C VAL A 350 -23.16 2.33 -3.71
N PHE A 351 -23.62 1.45 -2.84
CA PHE A 351 -25.01 1.41 -2.36
C PHE A 351 -25.06 0.94 -0.91
N GLU A 352 -26.10 1.37 -0.19
CA GLU A 352 -26.32 0.98 1.19
C GLU A 352 -26.76 -0.49 1.27
N ARG A 353 -26.41 -1.17 2.37
CA ARG A 353 -26.79 -2.57 2.57
C ARG A 353 -28.31 -2.65 2.71
N GLY A 354 -28.96 -3.40 1.80
CA GLY A 354 -30.42 -3.55 1.77
C GLY A 354 -31.15 -2.72 0.70
N ALA A 355 -30.46 -1.81 0.01
CA ALA A 355 -31.05 -1.00 -1.07
C ALA A 355 -31.23 -1.76 -2.41
N GLY A 356 -30.81 -3.03 -2.50
CA GLY A 356 -30.83 -3.83 -3.72
C GLY A 356 -32.18 -4.45 -4.10
N GLY A 357 -33.29 -3.96 -3.54
CA GLY A 357 -34.63 -4.54 -3.69
C GLY A 357 -35.48 -4.00 -4.86
N GLU A 358 -35.06 -2.94 -5.54
CA GLU A 358 -35.82 -2.38 -6.67
C GLU A 358 -34.97 -2.45 -7.94
N GLY A 359 -35.23 -3.48 -8.75
CA GLY A 359 -34.69 -3.69 -10.08
C GLY A 359 -35.79 -4.11 -11.04
#